data_AF-A0A2L2Z0Z4-F1
#
_entry.id   AF-A0A2L2Z0Z4-F1
#
_cell.length_a   1.000
_cell.length_b   1.000
_cell.length_c   1.000
_cell.angle_alpha   90.00
_cell.angle_beta   90.00
_cell.angle_gamma   90.00
#
_symmetry.space_group_name_H-M   'P 1'
#
loop_
_entity.id
_entity.type
_entity.pdbx_description
1 polymer ?
#
loop_
_entity_poly.entity_id
_entity_poly.type
_entity_poly.pdbx_seq_one_letter_code
_entity_poly.pdbx_strand_id
1 'polypeptide(L)' 'AVEENLTNEKIASVRKQLNKRKVILSLPKFEVEYSRDMADDFTALGAADIFDDLKANFTGIADADLYVSQVMHK' A
#
# COMPACT_ATOMS: atom_id res chain seq x y z
N ALA A 1 -2.17 -15.66 4.46
CA ALA A 1 -3.33 -16.57 4.28
C ALA A 1 -4.52 -15.89 3.62
N VAL A 2 -5.06 -14.78 4.16
CA VAL A 2 -6.11 -13.97 3.50
C VAL A 2 -5.50 -12.78 2.77
N GLU A 3 -4.51 -12.17 3.40
CA GLU A 3 -3.81 -10.95 3.00
C GLU A 3 -3.04 -11.12 1.69
N GLU A 4 -2.28 -12.20 1.55
CA GLU A 4 -1.51 -12.56 0.33
C GLU A 4 -2.40 -12.77 -0.91
N ASN A 5 -3.68 -13.02 -0.67
CA ASN A 5 -4.65 -13.34 -1.69
C ASN A 5 -5.65 -12.21 -1.91
N LEU A 6 -5.49 -11.07 -1.26
CA LEU A 6 -6.44 -9.97 -1.32
C LEU A 6 -6.28 -9.22 -2.64
N THR A 7 -7.31 -9.33 -3.51
CA THR A 7 -7.37 -8.58 -4.76
C THR A 7 -8.68 -7.80 -4.85
N ASN A 8 -8.72 -6.80 -5.72
CA ASN A 8 -9.91 -5.99 -5.94
C ASN A 8 -11.11 -6.85 -6.38
N GLU A 9 -10.88 -7.87 -7.21
CA GLU A 9 -11.91 -8.80 -7.69
C GLU A 9 -12.47 -9.64 -6.55
N LYS A 10 -11.62 -10.13 -5.64
CA LYS A 10 -12.04 -10.91 -4.48
C LYS A 10 -12.83 -10.06 -3.49
N ILE A 11 -12.42 -8.82 -3.23
CA ILE A 11 -13.19 -7.87 -2.41
C ILE A 11 -14.57 -7.63 -3.04
N ALA A 12 -14.63 -7.37 -4.34
CA ALA A 12 -15.87 -7.17 -5.05
C ALA A 12 -16.77 -8.43 -5.00
N SER A 13 -16.18 -9.62 -5.14
CA SER A 13 -16.89 -10.90 -5.04
C SER A 13 -17.49 -11.10 -3.64
N VAL A 14 -16.72 -10.89 -2.58
CA VAL A 14 -17.22 -10.97 -1.19
C VAL A 14 -18.38 -10.00 -1.00
N ARG A 15 -18.23 -8.74 -1.42
CA ARG A 15 -19.30 -7.73 -1.31
C ARG A 15 -20.60 -8.15 -2.02
N LYS A 16 -20.52 -8.77 -3.19
CA LYS A 16 -21.68 -9.28 -3.93
C LYS A 16 -22.39 -10.44 -3.24
N GLN A 17 -21.67 -11.23 -2.44
CA GLN A 17 -22.22 -12.38 -1.73
C GLN A 17 -22.85 -12.00 -0.39
N LEU A 18 -22.59 -10.80 0.13
CA LEU A 18 -23.19 -10.32 1.38
C LEU A 18 -24.69 -10.07 1.21
N ASN A 19 -25.47 -10.53 2.19
CA ASN A 19 -26.90 -10.27 2.29
C ASN A 19 -27.28 -9.80 3.69
N LYS A 20 -28.37 -9.03 3.80
CA LYS A 20 -28.86 -8.56 5.10
C LYS A 20 -29.32 -9.74 5.95
N ARG A 21 -28.78 -9.87 7.16
CA ARG A 21 -29.14 -10.91 8.13
C ARG A 21 -28.90 -10.42 9.57
N LYS A 22 -29.69 -10.92 10.52
CA LYS A 22 -29.44 -10.71 11.95
C LYS A 22 -28.29 -11.60 12.41
N VAL A 23 -27.29 -11.00 13.06
CA VAL A 23 -26.12 -11.71 13.60
C VAL A 23 -25.86 -11.28 15.03
N ILE A 24 -25.32 -12.18 15.85
CA ILE A 24 -24.78 -11.86 17.17
C ILE A 24 -23.33 -11.44 16.94
N LEU A 25 -23.04 -10.13 17.07
CA LEU A 25 -21.72 -9.57 16.81
C LEU A 25 -21.04 -9.20 18.14
N SER A 26 -19.79 -9.65 18.32
CA SER A 26 -18.90 -9.17 19.37
C SER A 26 -17.66 -8.59 18.71
N LEU A 27 -17.48 -7.27 18.85
CA LEU A 27 -16.35 -6.54 18.30
C LEU A 27 -15.63 -5.80 19.45
N PRO A 28 -14.37 -6.14 19.75
CA PRO A 28 -13.62 -5.45 20.80
C PRO A 28 -13.32 -4.00 20.41
N LYS A 29 -13.20 -3.12 21.40
CA LYS A 29 -12.66 -1.78 21.19
C LYS A 29 -11.16 -1.88 20.95
N PHE A 30 -10.66 -1.17 19.95
CA PHE A 30 -9.24 -1.06 19.67
C PHE A 30 -8.90 0.35 19.15
N GLU A 31 -7.64 0.72 19.30
CA GLU A 31 -7.03 1.93 18.75
C GLU A 31 -5.72 1.48 18.09
N VAL A 32 -5.43 2.02 16.90
CA VAL A 32 -4.22 1.68 16.13
C VAL A 32 -3.65 2.95 15.55
N GLU A 33 -2.36 3.16 15.77
CA GLU A 33 -1.55 4.15 15.05
C GLU A 33 -0.68 3.41 14.02
N TYR A 34 -0.51 4.01 12.85
CA TYR A 34 0.32 3.45 11.77
C TYR A 34 1.27 4.53 11.27
N SER A 35 2.54 4.18 11.09
CA SER A 35 3.55 5.03 10.47
C SER A 35 4.65 4.11 9.94
N ARG A 36 4.89 4.10 8.64
CA ARG A 36 5.86 3.19 8.00
C ARG A 36 6.49 3.83 6.78
N ASP A 37 7.78 3.54 6.58
CA ASP A 37 8.45 3.79 5.30
C ASP A 37 8.08 2.69 4.30
N MET A 38 7.51 3.09 3.16
CA MET A 38 7.02 2.21 2.10
C MET A 38 8.03 2.00 0.97
N ALA A 39 9.28 2.49 1.09
CA ALA A 39 10.29 2.34 0.04
C ALA A 39 10.44 0.87 -0.46
N ASP A 40 10.45 -0.09 0.48
CA ASP A 40 10.51 -1.52 0.16
C ASP A 40 9.26 -2.01 -0.60
N ASP A 41 8.08 -1.51 -0.23
CA ASP A 41 6.82 -1.90 -0.87
C ASP A 41 6.78 -1.40 -2.33
N PHE A 42 7.21 -0.16 -2.60
CA PHE A 42 7.32 0.38 -3.96
C PHE A 42 8.40 -0.31 -4.79
N THR A 43 9.51 -0.69 -4.17
CA THR A 43 10.56 -1.50 -4.81
C THR A 43 10.00 -2.85 -5.23
N ALA A 44 9.25 -3.54 -4.35
CA ALA A 44 8.60 -4.81 -4.65
C ALA A 44 7.53 -4.69 -5.75
N LEU A 45 6.90 -3.52 -5.90
CA LEU A 45 5.96 -3.21 -6.99
C LEU A 45 6.65 -2.83 -8.31
N GLY A 46 7.98 -2.77 -8.35
CA GLY A 46 8.78 -2.53 -9.56
C GLY A 46 9.33 -1.11 -9.69
N ALA A 47 9.11 -0.23 -8.72
CA ALA A 47 9.64 1.13 -8.72
C ALA A 47 10.97 1.21 -7.95
N ALA A 48 11.96 0.40 -8.32
CA ALA A 48 13.25 0.38 -7.62
C ALA A 48 14.15 1.59 -7.99
N ASP A 49 14.16 1.97 -9.26
CA ASP A 49 15.10 2.97 -9.79
C ASP A 49 14.92 4.37 -9.18
N ILE A 50 13.72 4.70 -8.67
CA ILE A 50 13.46 6.00 -8.05
C ILE A 50 14.21 6.21 -6.73
N PHE A 51 14.70 5.12 -6.11
CA PHE A 51 15.43 5.13 -4.84
C PHE A 51 16.96 5.03 -5.02
N ASP A 52 17.43 4.80 -6.25
CA ASP A 52 18.84 4.63 -6.60
C ASP A 52 19.38 5.96 -7.16
N ASP A 53 20.32 6.58 -6.46
CA ASP A 53 20.88 7.89 -6.81
C ASP A 53 21.64 7.90 -8.14
N LEU A 54 22.05 6.74 -8.65
CA LEU A 54 22.72 6.59 -9.95
C LEU A 54 21.76 6.24 -11.09
N LYS A 55 20.53 5.82 -10.80
CA LYS A 55 19.54 5.40 -11.83
C LYS A 55 18.29 6.26 -11.87
N ALA A 56 17.96 6.94 -10.78
CA ALA A 56 16.77 7.77 -10.69
C ALA A 56 16.77 8.83 -11.80
N ASN A 57 15.65 8.95 -12.51
CA ASN A 57 15.48 9.95 -13.56
C ASN A 57 14.23 10.79 -13.28
N PHE A 58 14.46 11.98 -12.72
CA PHE A 58 13.42 12.98 -12.44
C PHE A 58 13.59 14.26 -13.26
N THR A 59 14.21 14.17 -14.44
CA THR A 59 14.42 15.32 -15.35
C THR A 59 13.13 16.01 -15.79
N GLY A 60 11.98 15.33 -15.70
CA GLY A 60 10.65 15.93 -15.91
C GLY A 60 10.16 16.83 -14.77
N ILE A 61 10.87 16.88 -13.64
CA ILE A 61 10.51 17.67 -12.45
C ILE A 61 11.49 18.84 -12.27
N ALA A 62 12.79 18.58 -12.35
CA ALA A 62 13.83 19.59 -12.20
C ALA A 62 15.08 19.24 -13.02
N ASP A 63 15.84 20.27 -13.39
CA ASP A 63 17.18 20.15 -14.01
C ASP A 63 18.23 19.94 -12.91
N ALA A 64 18.12 18.82 -12.18
CA ALA A 64 19.01 18.42 -11.09
C ALA A 64 18.94 16.90 -10.86
N ASP A 65 20.02 16.33 -10.31
CA ASP A 65 20.05 14.93 -9.89
C ASP A 65 19.21 14.77 -8.62
N LEU A 66 18.05 14.15 -8.78
CA LEU A 66 17.10 13.88 -7.69
C LEU A 66 16.90 12.38 -7.56
N TYR A 67 16.64 11.92 -6.34
CA TYR A 67 16.17 10.57 -6.03
C TYR A 67 15.26 10.63 -4.81
N VAL A 68 14.44 9.59 -4.62
CA VAL A 68 13.56 9.47 -3.46
C VAL A 68 14.34 8.83 -2.32
N SER A 69 14.47 9.54 -1.20
CA SER A 69 15.14 9.00 -0.01
C SER A 69 14.24 8.11 0.83
N GLN A 70 12.96 8.48 1.01
CA GLN A 70 11.98 7.76 1.83
C GLN A 70 10.55 8.00 1.33
N VAL A 71 9.64 7.06 1.64
CA VAL A 71 8.19 7.22 1.42
C VAL A 71 7.46 6.96 2.73
N MET A 72 7.31 8.00 3.55
CA MET A 72 6.64 7.88 4.84
C MET A 72 5.12 7.93 4.69
N HIS A 73 4.44 6.86 5.09
CA HIS A 73 2.98 6.79 5.18
C HIS A 73 2.55 6.69 6.65
N LYS A 74 1.76 7.65 7.09
CA LYS A 74 1.19 7.73 8.44
C LYS A 74 -0.33 7.76 8.35
#